data_AF-A0A5S4FMA0-F1
#
_entry.id   AF-A0A5S4FMA0-F1
#
_cell.length_a   1.000
_cell.length_b   1.000
_cell.length_c   1.000
_cell.angle_alpha   90.00
_cell.angle_beta   90.00
_cell.angle_gamma   90.00
#
_symmetry.space_group_name_H-M   'P 1'
#
loop_
_entity.id
_entity.type
_entity.pdbx_description
1 polymer ?
#
loop_
_entity_poly.entity_id
_entity_poly.type
_entity_poly.pdbx_seq_one_letter_code
_entity_poly.pdbx_strand_id
1 'polypeptide(L)'
;MPASRSPRIALIAGVAVLAVAVVAALTVLLLSKNEEQRAPDTKGGGENSPQHYAAMASREGNFFLIQWMVHPDGGQVQGRQTLVYFSDSGRLVREDGSDKNFTGTAGSDGSFQSQDLEGSPNTATVSGATLTFAVSVFNEKVWKMIPSAAVFDQAWRQYACEHQYPSCSSPDSNGT
;
A
#
# COMPACT_ATOMS: atom_id res chain seq x y z
N MET A 1 -44.37 -7.76 -60.98
CA MET A 1 -45.12 -6.49 -61.07
C MET A 1 -45.90 -6.28 -59.77
N PRO A 2 -46.09 -5.04 -59.31
CA PRO A 2 -45.57 -4.61 -58.00
C PRO A 2 -46.62 -4.13 -56.97
N ALA A 3 -46.18 -4.16 -55.72
CA ALA A 3 -46.23 -3.12 -54.68
C ALA A 3 -47.52 -2.66 -53.95
N SER A 4 -47.27 -2.43 -52.65
CA SER A 4 -47.78 -1.35 -51.78
C SER A 4 -49.13 -1.62 -51.10
N ARG A 5 -49.33 -1.45 -49.77
CA ARG A 5 -48.72 -0.56 -48.75
C ARG A 5 -49.01 -1.11 -47.32
N SER A 6 -48.03 -0.98 -46.41
CA SER A 6 -48.18 -0.94 -44.93
C SER A 6 -48.90 0.35 -44.47
N PRO A 7 -49.24 0.65 -43.18
CA PRO A 7 -48.72 0.12 -41.90
C PRO A 7 -49.71 0.05 -40.70
N ARG A 8 -49.25 -0.50 -39.54
CA ARG A 8 -49.52 -0.08 -38.12
C ARG A 8 -48.86 -1.11 -37.17
N ILE A 9 -47.65 -0.82 -36.68
CA ILE A 9 -47.32 -0.26 -35.34
C ILE A 9 -47.61 -1.24 -34.18
N ALA A 10 -46.54 -1.84 -33.63
CA ALA A 10 -46.29 -2.07 -32.20
C ALA A 10 -44.87 -2.70 -32.07
N LEU A 11 -43.82 -1.89 -31.99
CA LEU A 11 -43.17 -1.37 -30.77
C LEU A 11 -41.91 -2.20 -30.44
N ILE A 12 -40.78 -1.62 -30.82
CA ILE A 12 -39.43 -1.94 -30.38
C ILE A 12 -39.31 -1.51 -28.91
N ALA A 13 -38.78 -2.36 -28.03
CA ALA A 13 -37.92 -1.91 -26.93
C ALA A 13 -37.34 -3.10 -26.14
N GLY A 14 -36.01 -3.10 -26.01
CA GLY A 14 -35.34 -3.62 -24.82
C GLY A 14 -34.77 -5.02 -24.96
N VAL A 15 -33.58 -5.15 -25.55
CA VAL A 15 -32.34 -5.57 -24.83
C VAL A 15 -31.16 -5.14 -25.71
N ALA A 16 -30.76 -3.89 -25.58
CA ALA A 16 -29.50 -3.37 -26.14
C ALA A 16 -28.83 -2.45 -25.12
N VAL A 17 -28.72 -2.90 -23.86
CA VAL A 17 -27.91 -2.24 -22.83
C VAL A 17 -27.35 -3.29 -21.89
N LEU A 18 -26.49 -4.19 -22.39
CA LEU A 18 -25.65 -4.99 -21.49
C LEU A 18 -24.34 -5.48 -22.13
N ALA A 19 -23.80 -4.72 -23.09
CA ALA A 19 -22.50 -5.02 -23.69
C ALA A 19 -21.49 -3.85 -23.60
N VAL A 20 -21.89 -2.68 -23.08
CA VAL A 20 -20.99 -1.51 -22.99
C VAL A 20 -20.29 -1.40 -21.63
N ALA A 21 -20.85 -1.97 -20.55
CA ALA A 21 -20.24 -1.88 -19.22
C ALA A 21 -19.00 -2.79 -19.07
N VAL A 22 -18.99 -3.97 -19.70
CA VAL A 22 -17.83 -4.89 -19.62
C VAL A 22 -16.68 -4.39 -20.47
N VAL A 23 -16.95 -3.81 -21.64
CA VAL A 23 -15.90 -3.24 -22.49
C VAL A 23 -15.33 -1.98 -21.86
N ALA A 24 -16.13 -1.10 -21.22
CA ALA A 24 -15.59 0.05 -20.50
C ALA A 24 -14.72 -0.36 -19.31
N ALA A 25 -15.12 -1.39 -18.53
CA ALA A 25 -14.30 -1.87 -17.42
C ALA A 25 -12.97 -2.51 -17.90
N LEU A 26 -12.99 -3.29 -18.99
CA LEU A 26 -11.77 -3.89 -19.55
C LEU A 26 -10.88 -2.83 -20.24
N THR A 27 -11.48 -1.81 -20.85
CA THR A 27 -10.75 -0.73 -21.51
C THR A 27 -10.13 0.21 -20.47
N VAL A 28 -10.81 0.50 -19.36
CA VAL A 28 -10.24 1.25 -18.22
C VAL A 28 -9.12 0.45 -17.54
N LEU A 29 -9.23 -0.87 -17.43
CA LEU A 29 -8.15 -1.72 -16.91
C LEU A 29 -6.91 -1.78 -17.82
N LEU A 30 -7.07 -1.60 -19.14
CA LEU A 30 -5.96 -1.61 -20.11
C LEU A 30 -5.43 -0.20 -20.45
N LEU A 31 -6.14 0.88 -20.09
CA LEU A 31 -5.73 2.28 -20.28
C LEU A 31 -5.33 3.00 -18.98
N SER A 32 -5.45 2.35 -17.82
CA SER A 32 -4.60 2.67 -16.68
C SER A 32 -3.16 2.29 -17.06
N LYS A 33 -2.50 3.22 -17.76
CA LYS A 33 -1.06 3.50 -17.71
C LYS A 33 -0.44 2.65 -16.61
N ASN A 34 0.41 1.68 -16.90
CA ASN A 34 1.82 1.96 -17.23
C ASN A 34 2.41 3.14 -16.44
N GLU A 35 1.95 3.38 -15.22
CA GLU A 35 2.84 3.62 -14.11
C GLU A 35 3.59 2.30 -13.94
N GLU A 36 4.68 2.19 -14.68
CA GLU A 36 5.85 1.48 -14.22
C GLU A 36 5.87 1.59 -12.69
N GLN A 37 5.76 0.44 -12.02
CA GLN A 37 6.04 0.30 -10.60
C GLN A 37 7.48 0.75 -10.42
N ARG A 38 7.67 2.06 -10.39
CA ARG A 38 8.96 2.68 -10.19
C ARG A 38 9.21 2.46 -8.72
N ALA A 39 9.94 1.39 -8.42
CA ALA A 39 10.87 1.43 -7.29
C ALA A 39 11.50 2.83 -7.30
N PRO A 40 11.57 3.52 -6.16
CA PRO A 40 12.07 4.89 -6.13
C PRO A 40 13.35 4.95 -6.95
N ASP A 41 13.37 5.85 -7.93
CA ASP A 41 14.57 6.06 -8.74
C ASP A 41 15.75 6.17 -7.78
N THR A 42 16.70 5.25 -7.92
CA THR A 42 17.99 5.38 -7.24
C THR A 42 18.83 6.51 -7.86
N LYS A 43 18.22 7.38 -8.68
CA LYS A 43 18.80 8.57 -9.31
C LYS A 43 17.75 9.68 -9.43
N GLY A 44 17.44 10.37 -8.33
CA GLY A 44 16.46 11.46 -8.40
C GLY A 44 16.28 12.34 -7.16
N GLY A 45 17.14 12.23 -6.15
CA GLY A 45 17.26 13.26 -5.10
C GLY A 45 18.53 14.04 -5.38
N GLY A 46 18.49 15.37 -5.34
CA GLY A 46 19.73 16.15 -5.33
C GLY A 46 20.70 15.55 -4.31
N GLU A 47 21.97 15.46 -4.66
CA GLU A 47 23.04 14.65 -4.02
C GLU A 47 23.17 14.84 -2.49
N ASN A 48 22.44 15.79 -1.90
CA ASN A 48 22.43 16.18 -0.49
C ASN A 48 21.04 16.12 0.20
N SER A 49 20.02 15.46 -0.35
CA SER A 49 18.71 15.32 0.32
C SER A 49 18.49 13.92 0.90
N PRO A 50 17.92 13.81 2.12
CA PRO A 50 17.57 12.50 2.67
C PRO A 50 16.62 11.72 1.75
N GLN A 51 16.88 10.42 1.63
CA GLN A 51 16.03 9.51 0.86
C GLN A 51 15.00 8.86 1.78
N HIS A 52 13.72 8.91 1.41
CA HIS A 52 12.62 8.36 2.20
C HIS A 52 12.11 7.05 1.61
N TYR A 53 11.79 6.11 2.50
CA TYR A 53 11.34 4.78 2.16
C TYR A 53 10.19 4.36 3.08
N ALA A 54 9.31 3.51 2.54
CA ALA A 54 8.28 2.85 3.31
C ALA A 54 8.07 1.43 2.80
N ALA A 55 7.86 0.49 3.72
CA ALA A 55 7.52 -0.89 3.41
C ALA A 55 6.42 -1.39 4.34
N MET A 56 5.56 -2.26 3.82
CA MET A 56 4.52 -2.92 4.60
C MET A 56 4.58 -4.44 4.47
N ALA A 57 4.12 -5.09 5.53
CA ALA A 57 3.74 -6.50 5.54
C ALA A 57 2.36 -6.61 6.19
N SER A 58 1.62 -7.66 5.84
CA SER A 58 0.35 -7.95 6.49
C SER A 58 0.16 -9.45 6.65
N ARG A 59 -0.33 -9.88 7.82
CA ARG A 59 -0.61 -11.28 8.11
C ARG A 59 -1.77 -11.40 9.09
N GLU A 60 -2.79 -12.17 8.71
CA GLU A 60 -3.90 -12.55 9.60
C GLU A 60 -4.54 -11.34 10.32
N GLY A 61 -4.74 -10.23 9.59
CA GLY A 61 -5.32 -8.99 10.16
C GLY A 61 -4.35 -8.10 10.95
N ASN A 62 -3.08 -8.49 11.04
CA ASN A 62 -2.00 -7.62 11.50
C ASN A 62 -1.37 -6.93 10.29
N PHE A 63 -1.15 -5.63 10.39
CA PHE A 63 -0.53 -4.79 9.37
C PHE A 63 0.67 -4.10 10.01
N PHE A 64 1.81 -4.23 9.35
CA PHE A 64 3.06 -3.66 9.79
C PHE A 64 3.54 -2.65 8.76
N LEU A 65 4.05 -1.52 9.23
CA LEU A 65 4.65 -0.47 8.42
C LEU A 65 6.02 -0.15 9.00
N ILE A 66 7.01 -0.02 8.14
CA ILE A 66 8.30 0.59 8.47
C ILE A 66 8.48 1.76 7.53
N GLN A 67 8.73 2.94 8.08
CA GLN A 67 9.15 4.13 7.36
C GLN A 67 10.55 4.47 7.80
N TRP A 68 11.45 4.78 6.86
CA TRP A 68 12.79 5.22 7.20
C TRP A 68 13.32 6.25 6.23
N MET A 69 14.28 7.01 6.71
CA MET A 69 15.05 7.94 5.90
C MET A 69 16.54 7.61 6.01
N VAL A 70 17.24 7.71 4.87
CA VAL A 70 18.69 7.59 4.77
C VAL A 70 19.26 8.97 4.56
N HIS A 71 20.07 9.44 5.50
CA HIS A 71 20.77 10.72 5.39
C HIS A 71 22.00 10.58 4.49
N PRO A 72 22.28 11.58 3.63
CA PRO A 72 23.46 11.58 2.77
C PRO A 72 24.77 11.67 3.58
N ASP A 73 24.72 12.34 4.73
CA ASP A 73 25.87 12.55 5.61
C ASP A 73 26.17 11.28 6.43
N GLY A 74 26.99 10.39 5.86
CA GLY A 74 27.48 9.19 6.54
C GLY A 74 26.50 8.02 6.58
N GLY A 75 25.40 8.09 5.82
CA GLY A 75 24.46 6.98 5.68
C GLY A 75 23.64 6.70 6.94
N GLN A 76 23.47 7.69 7.83
CA GLN A 76 22.66 7.50 9.03
C GLN A 76 21.20 7.19 8.64
N VAL A 77 20.62 6.18 9.29
CA VAL A 77 19.22 5.82 9.12
C VAL A 77 18.43 6.22 10.36
N GLN A 78 17.29 6.84 10.13
CA GLN A 78 16.26 7.08 11.14
C GLN A 78 14.95 6.52 10.62
N GLY A 79 14.24 5.76 11.44
CA GLY A 79 13.00 5.18 11.03
C GLY A 79 12.01 5.00 12.15
N ARG A 80 10.82 4.57 11.76
CA ARG A 80 9.66 4.34 12.60
C ARG A 80 8.96 3.07 12.12
N GLN A 81 8.67 2.18 13.05
CA GLN A 81 7.81 1.03 12.81
C GLN A 81 6.44 1.26 13.45
N THR A 82 5.38 0.86 12.76
CA THR A 82 3.99 0.97 13.19
C THR A 82 3.34 -0.40 13.03
N LEU A 83 2.58 -0.82 14.05
CA LEU A 83 1.77 -2.03 14.05
C LEU A 83 0.30 -1.66 14.21
N VAL A 84 -0.53 -2.25 13.37
CA VAL A 84 -1.99 -2.16 13.40
C VAL A 84 -2.55 -3.56 13.43
N TYR A 85 -3.42 -3.84 14.39
CA TYR A 85 -4.14 -5.10 14.44
C TYR A 85 -5.57 -4.88 14.90
N PHE A 86 -6.39 -5.92 14.81
CA PHE A 86 -7.75 -5.90 15.31
C PHE A 86 -7.85 -6.82 16.52
N SER A 87 -8.54 -6.38 17.57
CA SER A 87 -8.89 -7.25 18.69
C SER A 87 -9.85 -8.35 18.25
N ASP A 88 -10.08 -9.34 19.10
CA ASP A 88 -11.09 -10.39 18.88
C ASP A 88 -12.51 -9.83 18.66
N SER A 89 -12.78 -8.61 19.14
CA SER A 89 -14.04 -7.89 18.94
C SER A 89 -14.08 -7.05 17.66
N GLY A 90 -13.07 -7.16 16.79
CA GLY A 90 -12.95 -6.38 15.55
C GLY A 90 -12.65 -4.90 15.78
N ARG A 91 -12.28 -4.50 17.01
CA ARG A 91 -11.88 -3.12 17.27
C ARG A 91 -10.45 -2.92 16.79
N LEU A 92 -10.21 -1.81 16.11
CA LEU A 92 -8.87 -1.40 15.72
C LEU A 92 -8.04 -1.18 16.99
N VAL A 93 -6.95 -1.93 17.11
CA VAL A 93 -5.89 -1.66 18.08
C VAL A 93 -4.76 -1.00 17.32
N ARG A 94 -4.84 0.33 17.34
CA ARG A 94 -3.85 1.26 16.81
C ARG A 94 -4.02 2.52 17.64
N GLU A 95 -3.56 2.50 18.87
CA GLU A 95 -3.69 3.66 19.74
C GLU A 95 -2.30 4.04 20.26
N ASP A 96 -1.96 5.31 20.00
CA ASP A 96 -0.81 6.10 20.44
C ASP A 96 0.34 5.36 21.14
N GLY A 97 1.51 5.36 20.48
CA GLY A 97 2.77 4.87 21.06
C GLY A 97 3.18 3.44 20.65
N SER A 98 2.40 2.77 19.80
CA SER A 98 2.87 1.56 19.09
C SER A 98 3.97 1.87 18.07
N ASP A 99 4.09 3.15 17.71
CA ASP A 99 5.17 3.66 16.88
C ASP A 99 6.48 3.57 17.65
N LYS A 100 7.37 2.68 17.24
CA LYS A 100 8.73 2.63 17.78
C LYS A 100 9.68 3.23 16.77
N ASN A 101 10.47 4.19 17.23
CA ASN A 101 11.57 4.69 16.42
C ASN A 101 12.70 3.66 16.42
N PHE A 102 13.47 3.65 15.35
CA PHE A 102 14.72 2.92 15.26
C PHE A 102 15.77 3.77 14.57
N THR A 103 17.03 3.47 14.84
CA THR A 103 18.17 4.08 14.18
C THR A 103 19.02 3.04 13.49
N GLY A 104 19.89 3.48 12.60
CA GLY A 104 20.73 2.57 11.85
C GLY A 104 21.77 3.23 10.97
N THR A 105 22.37 2.40 10.13
CA THR A 105 23.33 2.83 9.11
C THR A 105 23.00 2.15 7.79
N ALA A 106 23.15 2.89 6.69
CA ALA A 106 23.03 2.38 5.34
C ALA A 106 24.36 1.80 4.86
N GLY A 107 24.32 0.63 4.23
CA GLY A 107 25.42 0.01 3.51
C GLY A 107 25.53 0.56 2.09
N SER A 108 26.73 0.44 1.51
CA SER A 108 27.00 0.85 0.12
C SER A 108 26.32 -0.04 -0.93
N ASP A 109 25.78 -1.18 -0.52
CA ASP A 109 25.09 -2.18 -1.35
C ASP A 109 23.55 -2.02 -1.34
N GLY A 110 23.03 -0.96 -0.74
CA GLY A 110 21.58 -0.75 -0.58
C GLY A 110 20.98 -1.55 0.58
N SER A 111 21.82 -2.13 1.45
CA SER A 111 21.38 -2.62 2.75
C SER A 111 21.25 -1.48 3.77
N PHE A 112 20.51 -1.71 4.84
CA PHE A 112 20.65 -0.95 6.07
C PHE A 112 20.64 -1.86 7.29
N GLN A 113 21.35 -1.44 8.32
CA GLN A 113 21.42 -2.10 9.61
C GLN A 113 20.67 -1.26 10.62
N SER A 114 19.55 -1.77 11.14
CA SER A 114 18.86 -1.16 12.27
C SER A 114 19.46 -1.66 13.57
N GLN A 115 19.53 -0.81 14.59
CA GLN A 115 20.06 -1.17 15.91
C GLN A 115 18.98 -1.72 16.85
N ASP A 116 17.74 -1.30 16.65
CA ASP A 116 16.65 -1.43 17.63
C ASP A 116 15.28 -1.68 16.99
N LEU A 117 15.24 -2.17 15.75
CA LEU A 117 13.99 -2.59 15.10
C LEU A 117 13.41 -3.80 15.84
N GLU A 118 12.15 -3.71 16.26
CA GLU A 118 11.55 -4.68 17.20
C GLU A 118 12.36 -4.89 18.50
N GLY A 119 13.16 -3.89 18.90
CA GLY A 119 14.02 -3.97 20.09
C GLY A 119 15.29 -4.81 19.89
N SER A 120 15.67 -5.11 18.64
CA SER A 120 16.87 -5.89 18.32
C SER A 120 17.60 -5.39 17.07
N PRO A 121 18.91 -5.64 16.93
CA PRO A 121 19.61 -5.37 15.69
C PRO A 121 19.08 -6.22 14.54
N ASN A 122 18.95 -5.62 13.36
CA ASN A 122 18.52 -6.31 12.15
C ASN A 122 19.21 -5.73 10.93
N THR A 123 19.24 -6.50 9.84
CA THR A 123 19.77 -6.07 8.55
C THR A 123 18.72 -6.32 7.49
N ALA A 124 18.47 -5.32 6.67
CA ALA A 124 17.54 -5.42 5.56
C ALA A 124 18.15 -4.91 4.27
N THR A 125 17.70 -5.45 3.14
CA THR A 125 18.14 -5.03 1.81
C THR A 125 16.94 -4.63 0.98
N VAL A 126 17.03 -3.47 0.33
CA VAL A 126 16.04 -3.01 -0.65
C VAL A 126 16.44 -3.53 -2.03
N SER A 127 15.53 -4.22 -2.70
CA SER A 127 15.69 -4.65 -4.09
C SER A 127 14.38 -4.44 -4.85
N GLY A 128 14.37 -3.46 -5.75
CA GLY A 128 13.17 -3.08 -6.50
C GLY A 128 12.01 -2.71 -5.58
N ALA A 129 10.89 -3.43 -5.69
CA ALA A 129 9.69 -3.22 -4.91
C ALA A 129 9.65 -4.03 -3.59
N THR A 130 10.78 -4.58 -3.16
CA THR A 130 10.86 -5.50 -2.02
C THR A 130 11.90 -5.06 -1.00
N LEU A 131 11.54 -5.13 0.28
CA LEU A 131 12.46 -5.06 1.41
C LEU A 131 12.60 -6.46 2.00
N THR A 132 13.83 -6.98 2.12
CA THR A 132 14.08 -8.32 2.68
C THR A 132 14.94 -8.22 3.93
N PHE A 133 14.46 -8.78 5.04
CA PHE A 133 15.22 -8.86 6.29
C PHE A 133 16.05 -10.16 6.36
N ALA A 134 17.24 -10.07 6.95
CA ALA A 134 18.11 -11.23 7.20
C ALA A 134 17.43 -12.27 8.11
N VAL A 135 16.75 -11.78 9.15
CA VAL A 135 15.90 -12.57 10.05
C VAL A 135 14.48 -12.02 10.03
N SER A 136 13.49 -12.87 10.33
CA SER A 136 12.09 -12.44 10.29
C SER A 136 11.84 -11.29 11.27
N VAL A 137 11.16 -10.25 10.80
CA VAL A 137 10.66 -9.14 11.61
C VAL A 137 9.14 -9.23 11.57
N PHE A 138 8.50 -9.19 12.74
CA PHE A 138 7.06 -9.45 12.84
C PHE A 138 6.62 -10.77 12.16
N ASN A 139 7.46 -11.82 12.30
CA ASN A 139 7.26 -13.13 11.67
C ASN A 139 7.28 -13.14 10.13
N GLU A 140 7.73 -12.07 9.49
CA GLU A 140 7.83 -11.95 8.03
C GLU A 140 9.23 -11.51 7.61
N LYS A 141 9.78 -12.12 6.57
CA LYS A 141 11.09 -11.73 6.03
C LYS A 141 10.97 -10.76 4.86
N VAL A 142 9.91 -10.90 4.07
CA VAL A 142 9.78 -10.21 2.80
C VAL A 142 8.62 -9.22 2.85
N TRP A 143 8.95 -7.95 2.71
CA TRP A 143 8.04 -6.84 2.85
C TRP A 143 7.90 -6.10 1.53
N LYS A 144 6.71 -5.58 1.27
CA LYS A 144 6.40 -4.83 0.05
C LYS A 144 6.75 -3.37 0.24
N MET A 145 7.57 -2.81 -0.64
CA MET A 145 7.79 -1.37 -0.72
C MET A 145 6.49 -0.68 -1.11
N ILE A 146 6.15 0.41 -0.42
CA ILE A 146 4.96 1.20 -0.70
C ILE A 146 5.33 2.68 -0.89
N PRO A 147 4.56 3.42 -1.70
CA PRO A 147 4.89 4.81 -2.00
C PRO A 147 4.66 5.75 -0.82
N SER A 148 3.81 5.40 0.15
CA SER A 148 3.52 6.24 1.32
C SER A 148 2.78 5.47 2.42
N ALA A 149 2.73 6.05 3.62
CA ALA A 149 1.91 5.55 4.71
C ALA A 149 0.39 5.54 4.39
N ALA A 150 -0.07 6.36 3.44
CA ALA A 150 -1.47 6.35 3.03
C ALA A 150 -1.89 5.01 2.39
N VAL A 151 -0.98 4.35 1.67
CA VAL A 151 -1.24 3.00 1.13
C VAL A 151 -1.37 1.97 2.23
N PHE A 152 -0.55 2.08 3.28
CA PHE A 152 -0.71 1.26 4.47
C PHE A 152 -2.06 1.55 5.15
N ASP A 153 -2.44 2.82 5.26
CA ASP A 153 -3.69 3.20 5.90
C ASP A 153 -4.93 2.70 5.15
N GLN A 154 -4.88 2.77 3.83
CA GLN A 154 -5.91 2.20 2.98
C GLN A 154 -6.02 0.68 3.16
N ALA A 155 -4.89 -0.02 3.27
CA ALA A 155 -4.86 -1.48 3.33
C ALA A 155 -5.57 -2.03 4.58
N TRP A 156 -5.27 -1.52 5.78
CA TRP A 156 -5.92 -2.01 7.00
C TRP A 156 -7.40 -1.57 7.07
N ARG A 157 -7.76 -0.40 6.53
CA ARG A 157 -9.16 0.05 6.45
C ARG A 157 -9.99 -0.83 5.53
N GLN A 158 -9.44 -1.18 4.37
CA GLN A 158 -10.08 -2.11 3.44
C GLN A 158 -10.32 -3.46 4.13
N TYR A 159 -9.31 -4.00 4.82
CA TYR A 159 -9.44 -5.25 5.57
C TYR A 159 -10.55 -5.17 6.63
N ALA A 160 -10.62 -4.08 7.39
CA ALA A 160 -11.69 -3.86 8.36
C ALA A 160 -13.08 -3.91 7.71
N CYS A 161 -13.23 -3.28 6.54
CA CYS A 161 -14.50 -3.26 5.81
C CYS A 161 -14.89 -4.62 5.25
N GLU A 162 -13.93 -5.37 4.68
CA GLU A 162 -14.15 -6.73 4.18
C GLU A 162 -14.62 -7.68 5.31
N HIS A 163 -14.11 -7.47 6.53
CA HIS A 163 -14.47 -8.27 7.70
C HIS A 163 -15.63 -7.68 8.52
N GLN A 164 -16.28 -6.62 8.02
CA GLN A 164 -17.43 -5.96 8.66
C GLN A 164 -17.12 -5.50 10.10
N TYR A 165 -15.87 -5.14 10.36
CA TYR A 165 -15.43 -4.65 11.65
C TYR A 165 -16.00 -3.25 11.94
N PRO A 166 -16.30 -2.92 13.21
CA PRO A 166 -16.82 -1.61 13.59
C PRO A 166 -15.95 -0.45 13.07
N SER A 167 -14.64 -0.66 12.98
CA SER A 167 -13.66 0.31 12.49
C SER A 167 -13.82 0.70 11.01
N CYS A 168 -14.56 -0.07 10.20
CA CYS A 168 -14.90 0.33 8.83
C CYS A 168 -15.79 1.59 8.80
N SER A 169 -16.62 1.76 9.83
CA SER A 169 -17.68 2.79 9.88
C SER A 169 -17.21 4.11 10.49
N SER A 170 -15.96 4.22 10.94
CA SER A 170 -15.45 5.45 11.56
C SER A 170 -14.68 6.25 10.50
N PRO A 171 -15.32 7.23 9.82
CA PRO A 171 -14.54 8.29 9.20
C PRO A 171 -13.76 8.98 10.32
N ASP A 172 -12.53 9.37 10.03
CA ASP A 172 -11.69 10.10 10.98
C ASP A 172 -12.44 11.35 11.45
N SER A 173 -13.02 11.30 12.64
CA SER A 173 -13.52 12.49 13.32
C SER A 173 -12.31 13.24 13.89
N ASN A 174 -11.52 13.83 13.00
CA ASN A 174 -10.57 14.89 13.35
C ASN A 174 -10.89 16.10 12.47
N GLY A 175 -12.02 16.74 12.82
CA GLY A 175 -12.31 18.11 12.48
C GLY A 175 -12.53 18.88 13.76
N THR A 176 -11.47 19.52 14.27
CA THR A 176 -11.41 20.88 14.83
C THR A 176 -10.00 21.19 15.30
#